data_AF-A0A497GD27-F1
#
_entry.id   AF-A0A497GD27-F1
#
_cell.length_a   1.000
_cell.length_b   1.000
_cell.length_c   1.000
_cell.angle_alpha   90.00
_cell.angle_beta   90.00
_cell.angle_gamma   90.00
#
_symmetry.space_group_name_H-M   'P 1'
#
loop_
_entity.id
_entity.type
_entity.pdbx_description
1 polymer ?
#
loop_
_entity_poly.entity_id
_entity_poly.type
_entity_poly.pdbx_seq_one_letter_code
_entity_poly.pdbx_strand_id
1 'polypeptide(L)'
;MYRKDFLLIILLLWAIFSTSCAVYFYTEAEKYRTLYDSIKDLVIEVNIGIDYSNGTIQWFNHTKLPLGCTLFNATARICDVKYYNG
;
A
#
# COMPACT_ATOMS: atom_id res chain seq x y z
N MET A 1 -43.48 33.42 1.15
CA MET A 1 -42.10 33.61 1.68
C MET A 1 -41.53 32.28 2.20
N TYR A 2 -42.23 31.61 3.12
CA TYR A 2 -41.84 30.34 3.79
C TYR A 2 -41.32 29.16 2.95
N ARG A 3 -41.75 28.97 1.70
CA ARG A 3 -41.35 27.81 0.87
C ARG A 3 -39.87 27.86 0.45
N LYS A 4 -39.33 29.05 0.19
CA LYS A 4 -37.94 29.21 -0.25
C LYS A 4 -36.97 29.08 0.92
N ASP A 5 -37.37 29.57 2.09
CA ASP A 5 -36.57 29.55 3.31
C ASP A 5 -36.36 28.11 3.80
N PHE A 6 -37.39 27.26 3.72
CA PHE A 6 -37.29 25.83 4.05
C PHE A 6 -36.33 25.07 3.11
N LEU A 7 -36.40 25.34 1.80
CA LEU A 7 -35.48 24.75 0.82
C LEU A 7 -34.03 25.16 1.08
N LEU A 8 -33.81 26.42 1.47
CA LEU A 8 -32.47 26.92 1.82
C LEU A 8 -31.91 26.20 3.05
N ILE A 9 -32.73 25.95 4.08
CA ILE A 9 -32.29 25.24 5.29
C ILE A 9 -31.88 23.80 4.96
N ILE A 10 -32.68 23.08 4.16
CA ILE A 10 -32.34 21.71 3.74
C ILE A 10 -31.04 21.70 2.93
N LEU A 11 -30.88 22.67 2.03
CA LEU A 11 -29.67 22.81 1.22
C LEU A 11 -28.43 23.05 2.10
N LEU A 12 -28.56 23.89 3.13
CA LEU A 12 -27.47 24.16 4.07
C LEU A 12 -27.10 22.91 4.88
N LEU A 13 -28.09 22.15 5.38
CA LEU A 13 -27.83 20.91 6.10
C LEU A 13 -27.13 19.87 5.22
N TRP A 14 -27.59 19.71 3.97
CA TRP A 14 -26.94 18.83 3.00
C TRP A 14 -25.52 19.28 2.69
N ALA A 15 -25.28 20.60 2.54
CA ALA A 15 -23.96 21.14 2.28
C ALA A 15 -22.99 20.86 3.44
N ILE A 16 -23.42 21.03 4.69
CA ILE A 16 -22.60 20.74 5.87
C ILE A 16 -22.27 19.24 5.94
N PHE A 17 -23.27 18.39 5.73
CA PHE A 17 -23.09 16.95 5.74
C PHE A 17 -22.14 16.48 4.63
N SER A 18 -22.38 16.93 3.39
CA SER A 18 -21.55 16.62 2.23
C SER A 18 -20.11 17.10 2.43
N THR A 19 -19.92 18.32 2.95
CA THR A 19 -18.58 18.87 3.23
C THR A 19 -17.85 18.03 4.28
N SER A 20 -18.56 17.61 5.34
CA SER A 20 -17.98 16.78 6.40
C SER A 20 -17.52 15.43 5.84
N CYS A 21 -18.35 14.77 5.02
CA CYS A 21 -17.98 13.55 4.31
C CYS A 21 -16.79 13.78 3.37
N ALA A 22 -16.80 14.86 2.58
CA ALA A 22 -15.74 15.18 1.64
C ALA A 22 -14.39 15.38 2.34
N VAL A 23 -14.37 16.14 3.45
CA VAL A 23 -13.17 16.34 4.27
C VAL A 23 -12.67 15.02 4.84
N TYR A 24 -13.58 14.18 5.36
CA TYR A 24 -13.21 12.86 5.88
C TYR A 24 -12.53 11.98 4.81
N PHE A 25 -13.16 11.83 3.63
CA PHE A 25 -12.58 11.02 2.56
C PHE A 25 -11.28 11.60 2.01
N TYR A 26 -11.17 12.92 1.90
CA TYR A 26 -9.95 13.59 1.44
C TYR A 26 -8.79 13.35 2.41
N THR A 27 -9.02 13.60 3.70
CA THR A 27 -7.98 13.42 4.73
C THR A 27 -7.54 11.97 4.85
N GLU A 28 -8.48 11.02 4.76
CA GLU A 28 -8.14 9.60 4.81
C GLU A 28 -7.30 9.17 3.59
N ALA A 29 -7.67 9.61 2.39
CA ALA A 29 -6.88 9.37 1.19
C ALA A 29 -5.48 10.00 1.29
N GLU A 30 -5.37 11.20 1.84
CA GLU A 30 -4.09 11.89 2.03
C GLU A 30 -3.19 11.19 3.04
N LYS A 31 -3.74 10.65 4.14
CA LYS A 31 -2.97 9.84 5.11
C LYS A 31 -2.32 8.63 4.42
N TYR A 32 -3.09 7.86 3.65
CA TYR A 32 -2.56 6.70 2.94
C TYR A 32 -1.52 7.09 1.89
N ARG A 33 -1.75 8.19 1.16
CA ARG A 33 -0.78 8.71 0.19
C ARG A 33 0.53 9.09 0.86
N THR A 34 0.46 9.79 1.98
CA THR A 34 1.64 10.24 2.73
C THR A 34 2.41 9.06 3.32
N LEU A 35 1.69 8.07 3.88
CA LEU A 35 2.30 6.84 4.37
C LEU A 35 2.95 6.03 3.24
N TYR A 36 2.30 5.95 2.07
CA TYR A 36 2.89 5.31 0.91
C TYR A 36 4.15 6.05 0.43
N ASP A 37 4.08 7.38 0.33
CA ASP A 37 5.21 8.21 -0.08
C ASP A 37 6.38 8.14 0.89
N SER A 38 6.14 7.92 2.20
CA SER A 38 7.22 7.79 3.19
C SER A 38 7.92 6.43 3.16
N ILE A 39 7.24 5.37 2.69
CA ILE A 39 7.80 4.01 2.65
C ILE A 39 8.21 3.56 1.24
N LYS A 40 7.75 4.21 0.16
CA LYS A 40 8.03 3.77 -1.21
C LYS A 40 9.53 3.72 -1.51
N ASP A 41 10.29 4.68 -0.99
CA ASP A 41 11.74 4.75 -1.20
C ASP A 41 12.50 3.76 -0.30
N LEU A 42 11.80 3.17 0.68
CA LEU A 42 12.29 2.10 1.53
C LEU A 42 11.99 0.72 0.93
N VAL A 43 11.50 0.64 -0.30
CA VAL A 43 11.26 -0.63 -1.02
C VAL A 43 12.17 -0.68 -2.24
N ILE A 44 13.03 -1.69 -2.28
CA ILE A 44 13.87 -2.01 -3.43
C ILE A 44 13.24 -3.13 -4.24
N GLU A 45 13.51 -3.15 -5.53
CA GLU A 45 13.10 -4.23 -6.42
C GLU A 45 14.33 -5.01 -6.88
N VAL A 46 14.30 -6.33 -6.71
CA VAL A 46 15.40 -7.21 -7.08
C VAL A 46 14.91 -8.38 -7.94
N ASN A 47 15.78 -8.87 -8.82
CA ASN A 47 15.55 -10.08 -9.60
C ASN A 47 16.44 -11.18 -9.04
N ILE A 48 15.85 -12.34 -8.74
CA ILE A 48 16.57 -13.47 -8.12
C ILE A 48 16.52 -14.66 -9.05
N GLY A 49 17.68 -15.19 -9.42
CA GLY A 49 17.81 -16.44 -10.19
C GLY A 49 18.29 -17.56 -9.28
N ILE A 50 17.60 -18.70 -9.32
CA ILE A 50 18.01 -19.93 -8.63
C ILE A 50 18.42 -20.95 -9.68
N ASP A 51 19.70 -21.28 -9.70
CA ASP A 51 20.24 -22.39 -10.50
C ASP A 51 20.22 -23.67 -9.67
N TYR A 52 19.49 -24.68 -10.17
CA TYR A 52 19.36 -25.98 -9.50
C TYR A 52 20.47 -26.98 -9.89
N SER A 53 21.45 -26.56 -10.69
CA SER A 53 22.58 -27.39 -11.16
C SER A 53 22.15 -28.62 -11.98
N ASN A 54 20.91 -28.65 -12.45
CA ASN A 54 20.35 -29.67 -13.34
C ASN A 54 20.03 -29.10 -14.74
N GLY A 55 20.61 -27.94 -15.07
CA GLY A 55 20.33 -27.19 -16.28
C GLY A 55 19.08 -26.29 -16.20
N THR A 56 18.37 -26.28 -15.07
CA THR A 56 17.21 -25.40 -14.86
C THR A 56 17.60 -24.20 -14.00
N ILE A 57 17.34 -22.99 -14.52
CA ILE A 57 17.39 -21.74 -13.77
C ILE A 57 15.97 -21.21 -13.65
N GLN A 58 15.52 -20.98 -12.42
CA GLN A 58 14.24 -20.34 -12.14
C GLN A 58 14.44 -18.89 -11.75
N TRP A 59 13.76 -17.98 -12.45
CA TRP A 59 13.84 -16.54 -12.20
C TRP A 59 12.60 -16.02 -11.46
N PHE A 60 12.84 -15.20 -10.45
CA PHE A 60 11.85 -14.46 -9.67
C PHE A 60 12.09 -12.97 -9.85
N ASN A 61 11.42 -12.40 -10.85
CA ASN A 61 11.59 -10.99 -11.23
C ASN A 61 10.68 -10.08 -10.42
N HIS A 62 11.07 -8.80 -10.31
CA HIS A 62 10.30 -7.75 -9.66
C HIS A 62 9.99 -8.06 -8.16
N THR A 63 10.91 -8.71 -7.47
CA THR A 63 10.75 -9.07 -6.05
C THR A 63 10.96 -7.83 -5.17
N LYS A 64 9.87 -7.29 -4.60
CA LYS A 64 9.89 -6.06 -3.79
C LYS A 64 10.32 -6.28 -2.33
N LEU A 65 11.48 -5.84 -1.90
CA LEU A 65 11.99 -6.06 -0.55
C LEU A 65 12.19 -4.74 0.19
N PRO A 66 12.10 -4.73 1.53
CA PRO A 66 12.46 -3.55 2.30
C PRO A 66 13.96 -3.25 2.17
N LEU A 67 14.31 -1.97 2.07
CA LEU A 67 15.68 -1.48 2.00
C LEU A 67 16.46 -1.95 3.24
N GLY A 68 17.68 -2.43 3.03
CA GLY A 68 18.53 -2.98 4.09
C GLY A 68 18.24 -4.45 4.44
N CYS A 69 17.34 -5.14 3.74
CA CYS A 69 17.12 -6.57 3.91
C CYS A 69 18.36 -7.39 3.53
N THR A 70 18.51 -8.58 4.13
CA THR A 70 19.59 -9.51 3.77
C THR A 70 19.19 -10.40 2.59
N LEU A 71 20.18 -11.07 1.98
CA LEU A 71 19.91 -12.10 0.97
C LEU A 71 19.02 -13.22 1.52
N PHE A 72 19.14 -13.55 2.81
CA PHE A 72 18.26 -14.54 3.45
C PHE A 72 16.80 -14.08 3.47
N ASN A 73 16.53 -12.80 3.79
CA ASN A 73 15.16 -12.28 3.72
C ASN A 73 14.62 -12.31 2.28
N ALA A 74 15.49 -12.04 1.30
CA ALA A 74 15.13 -12.08 -0.11
C ALA A 74 14.72 -13.50 -0.55
N THR A 75 15.52 -14.51 -0.21
CA THR A 75 15.24 -15.91 -0.55
C THR A 75 14.08 -16.48 0.25
N ALA A 76 13.93 -16.13 1.53
CA ALA A 76 12.78 -16.52 2.36
C ALA A 76 11.44 -15.97 1.85
N ARG A 77 11.45 -14.94 1.00
CA ARG A 77 10.25 -14.40 0.38
C ARG A 77 9.79 -15.18 -0.86
N ILE A 78 10.70 -15.86 -1.55
CA ILE A 78 10.42 -16.59 -2.79
C ILE A 78 10.45 -18.11 -2.61
N CYS A 79 11.05 -18.61 -1.53
CA CYS A 79 11.21 -20.03 -1.25
C CYS A 79 10.54 -20.41 0.08
N ASP A 80 10.07 -21.65 0.16
CA ASP A 80 9.67 -22.26 1.43
C ASP A 80 10.93 -22.63 2.23
N VAL A 81 11.23 -21.87 3.28
CA VAL A 81 12.42 -22.04 4.12
C VAL A 81 12.08 -22.86 5.36
N LYS A 82 12.76 -23.99 5.54
CA LYS A 82 12.61 -24.86 6.71
C LYS A 82 13.67 -24.53 7.76
N TYR A 83 13.25 -24.45 9.02
CA TYR A 83 14.12 -24.21 10.17
C TYR A 83 14.29 -25.49 10.96
N TYR A 84 15.53 -25.78 11.38
CA TYR A 84 15.85 -26.89 12.26
C TYR A 84 16.52 -26.30 13.50
N ASN A 85 15.92 -26.56 14.67
CA ASN A 85 16.53 -26.20 15.95
C ASN A 85 17.53 -27.31 16.31
N GLY A 86 18.77 -26.94 16.59
CA GLY A 86 19.82 -27.84 17.07
C GLY A 86 19.69 -28.18 18.54
#